data_AF-A0AAN0K9X3-F1
#
_entry.id   AF-A0AAN0K9X3-F1
#
_cell.length_a   1.000
_cell.length_b   1.000
_cell.length_c   1.000
_cell.angle_alpha   90.00
_cell.angle_beta   90.00
_cell.angle_gamma   90.00
#
_symmetry.space_group_name_H-M   'P 1'
#
loop_
_entity.id
_entity.type
_entity.pdbx_description
1 polymer ?
#
loop_
_entity_poly.entity_id
_entity_poly.type
_entity_poly.pdbx_seq_one_letter_code
_entity_poly.pdbx_strand_id
1 'polypeptide(L)'
;MNRLTAFSVGLMLSSSAFALSSPQEMFKSIDWIPDSTVQVGKSINVLYRIAMYTGEVNELWLNVDCATDKKTLLFSTIKAATRSDIRVYGANSILRYIPGVPFEPDEDSLLKTKPVLNVCQQTISAPTWTALPLRNNLKEQYFIDVSKSKREGEILKIRLATDYSLTYKDKKYAAPYSIKIQDLILDCKNHQGKEVSRYSIDNQGNITDHTTTAEIKFTPFDQEKAEVSKKLCAIRDIHQLKSPETLILRDKKPADDQLILPNFEQNDPSYLKSFPLIKEVANVVEEALANTPKRPAFQQLIYSQESPNEKEMNMSRVTNAANAHAT
;
A
#
# COMPACT_ATOMS: atom_id res chain seq x y z
N MET A 1 52.15 57.91 -31.42
CA MET A 1 52.10 56.61 -30.72
C MET A 1 50.73 56.48 -30.09
N ASN A 2 49.84 55.71 -30.72
CA ASN A 2 48.50 55.39 -30.25
C ASN A 2 48.57 54.29 -29.19
N ARG A 3 47.81 54.41 -28.10
CA ARG A 3 47.49 53.28 -27.21
C ARG A 3 45.98 53.07 -27.17
N LEU A 4 45.59 51.91 -27.66
CA LEU A 4 44.24 51.33 -27.61
C LEU A 4 43.91 50.95 -26.16
N THR A 5 42.77 51.44 -25.67
CA THR A 5 42.11 50.95 -24.45
C THR A 5 41.22 49.76 -24.80
N ALA A 6 41.53 48.59 -24.24
CA ALA A 6 40.71 47.39 -24.36
C ALA A 6 39.54 47.44 -23.34
N PHE A 7 38.32 47.28 -23.84
CA PHE A 7 37.11 47.05 -23.05
C PHE A 7 37.18 45.65 -22.40
N SER A 8 37.08 45.58 -21.08
CA SER A 8 36.84 44.32 -20.37
C SER A 8 35.33 44.07 -20.32
N VAL A 9 34.85 43.13 -21.12
CA VAL A 9 33.48 42.60 -21.02
C VAL A 9 33.45 41.67 -19.80
N GLY A 10 32.85 42.16 -18.71
CA GLY A 10 32.51 41.32 -17.56
C GLY A 10 31.37 40.38 -17.92
N LEU A 11 31.69 39.11 -18.18
CA LEU A 11 30.72 38.03 -18.23
C LEU A 11 30.24 37.77 -16.79
N MET A 12 29.12 38.38 -16.43
CA MET A 12 28.32 37.98 -15.27
C MET A 12 27.75 36.58 -15.57
N LEU A 13 28.45 35.54 -15.10
CA LEU A 13 27.89 34.20 -15.04
C LEU A 13 26.83 34.20 -13.93
N SER A 14 25.58 34.48 -14.31
CA SER A 14 24.43 34.20 -13.47
C SER A 14 24.37 32.69 -13.25
N SER A 15 24.88 32.24 -12.11
CA SER A 15 24.70 30.88 -11.64
C SER A 15 23.23 30.75 -11.26
N SER A 16 22.41 30.18 -12.14
CA SER A 16 21.07 29.73 -11.78
C SER A 16 21.24 28.66 -10.71
N ALA A 17 21.10 29.04 -9.44
CA ALA A 17 20.89 28.10 -8.36
C ALA A 17 19.60 27.36 -8.69
N PHE A 18 19.71 26.11 -9.13
CA PHE A 18 18.55 25.23 -9.24
C PHE A 18 18.03 25.02 -7.82
N ALA A 19 16.98 25.76 -7.47
CA ALA A 19 16.14 25.40 -6.34
C ALA A 19 15.64 23.98 -6.60
N LEU A 20 15.90 23.07 -5.66
CA LEU A 20 15.16 21.81 -5.61
C LEU A 20 13.69 22.18 -5.63
N SER A 21 12.96 21.66 -6.60
CA SER A 21 11.53 21.88 -6.73
C SER A 21 10.86 21.52 -5.40
N SER A 22 9.92 22.35 -4.97
CA SER A 22 9.15 22.13 -3.74
C SER A 22 8.56 20.70 -3.76
N PRO A 23 8.38 20.00 -2.62
CA PRO A 23 7.73 18.69 -2.59
C PRO A 23 6.36 18.65 -3.31
N GLN A 24 5.70 19.81 -3.44
CA GLN A 24 4.45 19.99 -4.17
C GLN A 24 4.60 19.96 -5.70
N GLU A 25 5.80 20.24 -6.22
CA GLU A 25 6.11 20.21 -7.66
C GLU A 25 6.53 18.82 -8.16
N MET A 26 6.60 17.81 -7.26
CA MET A 26 7.03 16.46 -7.62
C MET A 26 5.92 15.58 -8.21
N PHE A 27 4.64 15.91 -7.97
CA PHE A 27 3.50 15.12 -8.45
C PHE A 27 2.72 15.84 -9.55
N LYS A 28 2.33 15.09 -10.58
CA LYS A 28 1.58 15.52 -11.75
C LYS A 28 0.08 15.60 -11.47
N SER A 29 -0.48 14.62 -10.74
CA SER A 29 -1.90 14.61 -10.38
C SER A 29 -2.14 13.82 -9.09
N ILE A 30 -3.26 14.14 -8.45
CA ILE A 30 -3.84 13.34 -7.36
C ILE A 30 -5.31 13.16 -7.71
N ASP A 31 -5.73 11.90 -7.83
CA ASP A 31 -7.05 11.50 -8.27
C ASP A 31 -7.67 10.54 -7.25
N TRP A 32 -8.89 10.80 -6.81
CA TRP A 32 -9.68 9.82 -6.08
C TRP A 32 -10.15 8.72 -7.04
N ILE A 33 -10.17 7.45 -6.58
CA ILE A 33 -10.68 6.29 -7.32
C ILE A 33 -12.02 5.84 -6.71
N PRO A 34 -13.19 6.28 -7.24
CA PRO A 34 -14.49 6.05 -6.62
C PRO A 34 -14.87 4.56 -6.49
N ASP A 35 -14.58 3.75 -7.51
CA ASP A 35 -14.98 2.34 -7.55
C ASP A 35 -14.26 1.49 -6.49
N SER A 36 -13.08 1.92 -6.04
CA SER A 36 -12.31 1.29 -4.97
C SER A 36 -12.78 1.70 -3.57
N THR A 37 -13.76 2.58 -3.45
CA THR A 37 -14.23 3.07 -2.15
C THR A 37 -15.01 1.97 -1.42
N VAL A 38 -14.69 1.79 -0.14
CA VAL A 38 -15.36 0.83 0.76
C VAL A 38 -15.77 1.52 2.05
N GLN A 39 -17.07 1.72 2.22
CA GLN A 39 -17.63 2.23 3.46
C GLN A 39 -17.85 1.07 4.45
N VAL A 40 -17.36 1.25 5.68
CA VAL A 40 -17.57 0.30 6.79
C VAL A 40 -18.06 1.09 7.99
N GLY A 41 -19.32 0.85 8.39
CA GLY A 41 -19.97 1.65 9.41
C GLY A 41 -20.01 3.13 9.02
N LYS A 42 -19.41 3.99 9.85
CA LYS A 42 -19.35 5.45 9.64
C LYS A 42 -18.08 5.92 8.91
N SER A 43 -17.10 5.03 8.73
CA SER A 43 -15.83 5.37 8.10
C SER A 43 -15.80 4.95 6.63
N ILE A 44 -15.03 5.68 5.85
CA ILE A 44 -14.85 5.45 4.42
C ILE A 44 -13.38 5.11 4.16
N ASN A 45 -13.13 3.91 3.66
CA ASN A 45 -11.81 3.56 3.13
C ASN A 45 -11.74 4.01 1.67
N VAL A 46 -10.73 4.80 1.36
CA VAL A 46 -10.60 5.52 0.09
C VAL A 46 -9.20 5.36 -0.48
N LEU A 47 -9.16 5.18 -1.81
CA LEU A 47 -7.94 5.11 -2.58
C LEU A 47 -7.73 6.41 -3.36
N TYR A 48 -6.57 7.01 -3.19
CA TYR A 48 -6.06 8.07 -4.05
C TYR A 48 -4.91 7.55 -4.90
N ARG A 49 -4.91 7.92 -6.18
CA ARG A 49 -3.82 7.69 -7.11
C ARG A 49 -3.04 8.98 -7.29
N ILE A 50 -1.76 8.95 -6.99
CA ILE A 50 -0.84 10.07 -7.11
C ILE A 50 0.13 9.74 -8.26
N ALA A 51 0.02 10.46 -9.37
CA ALA A 51 0.95 10.30 -10.49
C ALA A 51 2.12 11.25 -10.31
N MET A 52 3.36 10.75 -10.41
CA MET A 52 4.58 11.57 -10.33
C MET A 52 5.07 11.95 -11.73
N TYR A 53 5.79 13.08 -11.85
CA TYR A 53 6.40 13.47 -13.14
C TYR A 53 7.47 12.48 -13.61
N THR A 54 8.05 11.72 -12.69
CA THR A 54 9.00 10.62 -12.97
C THR A 54 8.34 9.41 -13.63
N GLY A 55 7.00 9.39 -13.75
CA GLY A 55 6.23 8.27 -14.28
C GLY A 55 5.84 7.22 -13.23
N GLU A 56 6.30 7.36 -11.98
CA GLU A 56 5.85 6.51 -10.87
C GLU A 56 4.41 6.83 -10.48
N VAL A 57 3.68 5.82 -10.02
CA VAL A 57 2.31 5.95 -9.52
C VAL A 57 2.26 5.47 -8.08
N ASN A 58 1.82 6.32 -7.17
CA ASN A 58 1.60 5.96 -5.78
C ASN A 58 0.10 5.80 -5.49
N GLU A 59 -0.28 4.64 -4.97
CA GLU A 59 -1.62 4.33 -4.50
C GLU A 59 -1.70 4.52 -2.98
N LEU A 60 -2.34 5.59 -2.55
CA LEU A 60 -2.50 5.99 -1.14
C LEU A 60 -3.87 5.56 -0.60
N TRP A 61 -3.87 4.72 0.42
CA TRP A 61 -5.07 4.29 1.13
C TRP A 61 -5.25 5.07 2.44
N LEU A 62 -6.40 5.73 2.57
CA LEU A 62 -6.82 6.39 3.81
C LEU A 62 -8.12 5.76 4.33
N ASN A 63 -8.28 5.76 5.64
CA ASN A 63 -9.58 5.67 6.30
C ASN A 63 -10.01 7.07 6.73
N VAL A 64 -11.24 7.46 6.43
CA VAL A 64 -11.79 8.78 6.75
C VAL A 64 -13.05 8.61 7.58
N ASP A 65 -13.06 9.16 8.79
CA ASP A 65 -14.26 9.29 9.61
C ASP A 65 -14.92 10.63 9.33
N CYS A 66 -16.01 10.61 8.55
CA CYS A 66 -16.72 11.83 8.16
C CYS A 66 -17.49 12.50 9.30
N ALA A 67 -17.66 11.84 10.45
CA ALA A 67 -18.28 12.47 11.62
C ALA A 67 -17.28 13.36 12.38
N THR A 68 -15.98 13.01 12.36
CA THR A 68 -14.93 13.72 13.09
C THR A 68 -13.91 14.42 12.19
N ASP A 69 -14.02 14.24 10.88
CA ASP A 69 -13.05 14.63 9.84
C ASP A 69 -11.62 14.05 10.02
N LYS A 70 -11.48 13.07 10.92
CA LYS A 70 -10.22 12.38 11.17
C LYS A 70 -9.86 11.48 10.00
N LYS A 71 -8.59 11.54 9.61
CA LYS A 71 -8.01 10.73 8.53
C LYS A 71 -6.90 9.86 9.11
N THR A 72 -6.88 8.61 8.69
CA THR A 72 -5.85 7.64 9.09
C THR A 72 -5.16 7.14 7.84
N LEU A 73 -3.84 7.31 7.77
CA LEU A 73 -3.00 6.71 6.74
C LEU A 73 -2.85 5.22 6.99
N LEU A 74 -3.40 4.41 6.09
CA LEU A 74 -3.37 2.95 6.20
C LEU A 74 -2.08 2.41 5.58
N PHE A 75 -1.90 2.63 4.28
CA PHE A 75 -0.69 2.27 3.56
C PHE A 75 -0.62 3.01 2.22
N SER A 76 0.56 3.01 1.64
CA SER A 76 0.81 3.45 0.27
C SER A 76 1.49 2.33 -0.53
N THR A 77 1.21 2.25 -1.84
CA THR A 77 1.89 1.32 -2.75
C THR A 77 2.50 2.12 -3.89
N ILE A 78 3.84 2.12 -3.95
CA ILE A 78 4.59 2.74 -5.02
C ILE A 78 4.72 1.73 -6.15
N LYS A 79 4.16 2.06 -7.30
CA LYS A 79 4.23 1.29 -8.54
C LYS A 79 5.19 1.97 -9.50
N ALA A 80 6.17 1.21 -9.99
CA ALA A 80 7.17 1.69 -10.93
C ALA A 80 7.36 0.65 -12.03
N ALA A 81 7.57 1.09 -13.27
CA ALA A 81 7.72 0.18 -14.41
C ALA A 81 8.99 -0.68 -14.34
N THR A 82 10.01 -0.22 -13.61
CA THR A 82 11.37 -0.80 -13.59
C THR A 82 11.63 -1.69 -12.37
N ARG A 83 10.73 -1.74 -11.39
CA ARG A 83 10.92 -2.49 -10.14
C ARG A 83 9.60 -3.04 -9.61
N SER A 84 9.69 -4.03 -8.73
CA SER A 84 8.51 -4.54 -8.02
C SER A 84 7.87 -3.47 -7.14
N ASP A 85 6.55 -3.56 -7.00
CA ASP A 85 5.76 -2.68 -6.14
C ASP A 85 6.28 -2.68 -4.69
N ILE A 86 6.44 -1.48 -4.13
CA ILE A 86 6.83 -1.29 -2.73
C ILE A 86 5.61 -0.83 -1.95
N ARG A 87 5.21 -1.60 -0.94
CA ARG A 87 4.17 -1.19 0.00
C ARG A 87 4.77 -0.64 1.28
N VAL A 88 4.26 0.50 1.74
CA VAL A 88 4.61 1.13 3.02
C VAL A 88 3.35 1.25 3.85
N TYR A 89 3.30 0.59 4.99
CA TYR A 89 2.21 0.69 5.97
C TYR A 89 2.45 1.85 6.93
N GLY A 90 1.38 2.57 7.28
CA GLY A 90 1.46 3.84 7.97
C GLY A 90 2.43 4.77 7.23
N ALA A 91 3.38 5.35 7.97
CA ALA A 91 4.38 6.26 7.40
C ALA A 91 5.72 5.59 7.06
N ASN A 92 6.03 4.41 7.60
CA ASN A 92 7.42 3.92 7.63
C ASN A 92 7.63 2.40 7.57
N SER A 93 6.59 1.56 7.65
CA SER A 93 6.80 0.10 7.67
C SER A 93 6.76 -0.49 6.27
N ILE A 94 7.94 -0.80 5.72
CA ILE A 94 8.08 -1.34 4.36
C ILE A 94 7.76 -2.83 4.34
N LEU A 95 6.84 -3.24 3.45
CA LEU A 95 6.44 -4.63 3.18
C LEU A 95 5.97 -5.42 4.41
N ARG A 96 5.63 -4.74 5.52
CA ARG A 96 5.16 -5.36 6.75
C ARG A 96 4.04 -4.54 7.36
N TYR A 97 2.94 -5.19 7.68
CA TYR A 97 1.80 -4.51 8.27
C TYR A 97 2.17 -3.86 9.62
N ILE A 98 1.70 -2.62 9.77
CA ILE A 98 1.48 -1.96 11.04
C ILE A 98 0.09 -1.32 10.99
N PRO A 99 -0.56 -1.07 12.14
CA PRO A 99 -1.79 -0.28 12.19
C PRO A 99 -1.62 1.08 11.53
N GLY A 100 -2.72 1.61 11.00
CA GLY A 100 -2.74 2.94 10.40
C GLY A 100 -2.37 4.03 11.41
N VAL A 101 -1.80 5.12 10.92
CA VAL A 101 -1.37 6.27 11.74
C VAL A 101 -2.21 7.51 11.41
N PRO A 102 -2.41 8.45 12.34
CA PRO A 102 -3.07 9.71 12.04
C PRO A 102 -2.46 10.40 10.82
N PHE A 103 -3.30 10.96 9.96
CA PHE A 103 -2.89 11.66 8.75
C PHE A 103 -3.46 13.08 8.75
N GLU A 104 -2.57 14.04 8.91
CA GLU A 104 -2.90 15.45 8.85
C GLU A 104 -2.15 16.08 7.67
N PRO A 105 -2.83 16.29 6.53
CA PRO A 105 -2.20 16.96 5.40
C PRO A 105 -1.93 18.43 5.75
N ASP A 106 -0.79 18.96 5.27
CA ASP A 106 -0.47 20.39 5.36
C ASP A 106 -1.58 21.25 4.77
N GLU A 107 -1.72 22.50 5.21
CA GLU A 107 -2.78 23.42 4.75
C GLU A 107 -2.82 23.57 3.22
N ASP A 108 -1.65 23.62 2.59
CA ASP A 108 -1.52 23.76 1.13
C ASP A 108 -1.67 22.43 0.37
N SER A 109 -1.92 21.32 1.06
CA SER A 109 -2.11 20.02 0.44
C SER A 109 -3.32 20.02 -0.49
N LEU A 110 -3.18 19.40 -1.66
CA LEU A 110 -4.30 19.19 -2.57
C LEU A 110 -5.47 18.44 -1.93
N LEU A 111 -5.19 17.55 -0.96
CA LEU A 111 -6.23 16.81 -0.23
C LEU A 111 -7.10 17.72 0.65
N LYS A 112 -6.59 18.90 1.05
CA LYS A 112 -7.38 19.94 1.74
C LYS A 112 -7.99 20.95 0.77
N THR A 113 -7.22 21.37 -0.24
CA THR A 113 -7.60 22.51 -1.10
C THR A 113 -8.48 22.13 -2.29
N LYS A 114 -8.58 20.85 -2.68
CA LYS A 114 -9.43 20.39 -3.79
C LYS A 114 -10.69 19.66 -3.28
N PRO A 115 -11.90 20.23 -3.46
CA PRO A 115 -13.15 19.62 -3.01
C PRO A 115 -13.42 18.22 -3.56
N VAL A 116 -13.00 17.92 -4.80
CA VAL A 116 -13.16 16.60 -5.44
C VAL A 116 -12.39 15.49 -4.68
N LEU A 117 -11.37 15.86 -3.90
CA LEU A 117 -10.61 14.92 -3.07
C LEU A 117 -11.21 14.77 -1.67
N ASN A 118 -12.15 15.64 -1.26
CA ASN A 118 -12.87 15.51 0.00
C ASN A 118 -13.99 14.47 -0.13
N VAL A 119 -13.67 13.24 0.23
CA VAL A 119 -14.57 12.07 0.14
C VAL A 119 -15.86 12.24 0.95
N CYS A 120 -15.84 12.97 2.06
CA CYS A 120 -17.00 13.17 2.93
C CYS A 120 -18.06 14.10 2.34
N GLN A 121 -17.68 14.91 1.33
CA GLN A 121 -18.61 15.76 0.58
C GLN A 121 -19.11 15.08 -0.69
N GLN A 122 -18.61 13.89 -1.02
CA GLN A 122 -19.02 13.13 -2.20
C GLN A 122 -20.26 12.30 -1.90
N THR A 123 -21.09 12.09 -2.93
CA THR A 123 -22.22 11.18 -2.83
C THR A 123 -21.72 9.74 -2.96
N ILE A 124 -21.52 9.08 -1.83
CA ILE A 124 -21.09 7.68 -1.77
C ILE A 124 -22.28 6.85 -1.29
N SER A 125 -22.78 5.98 -2.17
CA SER A 125 -23.85 5.05 -1.81
C SER A 125 -23.36 4.10 -0.72
N ALA A 126 -24.05 4.08 0.41
CA ALA A 126 -23.80 3.10 1.45
C ALA A 126 -24.01 1.68 0.91
N PRO A 127 -23.19 0.70 1.34
CA PRO A 127 -23.38 -0.67 0.92
C PRO A 127 -24.68 -1.21 1.50
N THR A 128 -25.40 -1.99 0.71
CA THR A 128 -26.61 -2.71 1.15
C THR A 128 -26.28 -4.19 1.18
N TRP A 129 -25.75 -4.65 2.32
CA TRP A 129 -25.31 -6.03 2.48
C TRP A 129 -26.48 -6.97 2.75
N THR A 130 -26.62 -7.98 1.91
CA THR A 130 -27.61 -9.06 2.04
C THR A 130 -26.90 -10.39 2.17
N ALA A 131 -27.17 -11.15 3.24
CA ALA A 131 -26.59 -12.48 3.40
C ALA A 131 -27.07 -13.44 2.32
N LEU A 132 -26.17 -14.28 1.82
CA LEU A 132 -26.52 -15.42 0.97
C LEU A 132 -26.86 -16.64 1.82
N PRO A 133 -27.74 -17.54 1.36
CA PRO A 133 -27.96 -18.84 2.02
C PRO A 133 -26.79 -19.82 1.79
N LEU A 134 -25.56 -19.28 1.69
CA LEU A 134 -24.34 -19.96 1.29
C LEU A 134 -23.27 -19.73 2.32
N ARG A 135 -22.52 -20.80 2.59
CA ARG A 135 -21.35 -20.78 3.43
C ARG A 135 -20.21 -21.49 2.74
N ASN A 136 -18.98 -21.07 3.02
CA ASN A 136 -17.81 -21.76 2.51
C ASN A 136 -17.54 -23.05 3.30
N ASN A 137 -16.49 -23.77 2.90
CA ASN A 137 -16.01 -24.98 3.59
C ASN A 137 -15.69 -24.77 5.09
N LEU A 138 -15.28 -23.55 5.47
CA LEU A 138 -15.04 -23.13 6.84
C LEU A 138 -16.30 -22.60 7.55
N LYS A 139 -17.48 -22.78 6.94
CA LYS A 139 -18.80 -22.30 7.42
C LYS A 139 -18.93 -20.77 7.53
N GLU A 140 -18.04 -20.04 6.88
CA GLU A 140 -18.05 -18.58 6.81
C GLU A 140 -19.17 -18.07 5.94
N GLN A 141 -19.72 -16.92 6.33
CA GLN A 141 -20.94 -16.38 5.76
C GLN A 141 -20.61 -15.44 4.59
N TYR A 142 -21.31 -15.62 3.47
CA TYR A 142 -21.22 -14.71 2.33
C TYR A 142 -22.30 -13.62 2.38
N PHE A 143 -21.94 -12.43 1.95
CA PHE A 143 -22.84 -11.29 1.78
C PHE A 143 -22.63 -10.64 0.41
N ILE A 144 -23.70 -10.12 -0.17
CA ILE A 144 -23.64 -9.33 -1.42
C ILE A 144 -23.99 -7.89 -1.10
N ASP A 145 -23.21 -6.96 -1.61
CA ASP A 145 -23.61 -5.56 -1.65
C ASP A 145 -24.53 -5.34 -2.86
N VAL A 146 -25.84 -5.33 -2.63
CA VAL A 146 -26.82 -5.21 -3.71
C VAL A 146 -26.83 -3.80 -4.34
N SER A 147 -26.28 -2.78 -3.66
CA SER A 147 -26.20 -1.42 -4.22
C SER A 147 -25.03 -1.26 -5.21
N LYS A 148 -24.00 -2.11 -5.10
CA LYS A 148 -22.83 -2.14 -5.99
C LYS A 148 -22.82 -3.33 -6.96
N SER A 149 -23.85 -4.16 -6.94
CA SER A 149 -23.97 -5.35 -7.79
C SER A 149 -25.07 -5.17 -8.84
N LYS A 150 -24.85 -5.71 -10.06
CA LYS A 150 -25.82 -5.62 -11.15
C LYS A 150 -25.68 -6.76 -12.16
N ARG A 151 -26.81 -7.11 -12.80
CA ARG A 151 -26.87 -8.05 -13.93
C ARG A 151 -27.08 -7.30 -15.24
N GLU A 152 -26.28 -7.64 -16.24
CA GLU A 152 -26.36 -7.14 -17.62
C GLU A 152 -26.40 -8.34 -18.56
N GLY A 153 -27.59 -8.88 -18.81
CA GLY A 153 -27.79 -10.13 -19.54
C GLY A 153 -27.12 -11.33 -18.83
N GLU A 154 -26.18 -11.97 -19.52
CA GLU A 154 -25.40 -13.10 -18.99
C GLU A 154 -24.22 -12.67 -18.12
N ILE A 155 -23.91 -11.38 -18.04
CA ILE A 155 -22.82 -10.85 -17.21
C ILE A 155 -23.36 -10.42 -15.85
N LEU A 156 -22.74 -10.91 -14.79
CA LEU A 156 -23.03 -10.51 -13.42
C LEU A 156 -21.83 -9.79 -12.81
N LYS A 157 -21.99 -8.51 -12.49
CA LYS A 157 -21.01 -7.73 -11.73
C LYS A 157 -21.43 -7.76 -10.27
N ILE A 158 -20.57 -8.25 -9.39
CA ILE A 158 -20.93 -8.49 -8.00
C ILE A 158 -19.84 -8.05 -7.05
N ARG A 159 -20.24 -7.37 -5.98
CA ARG A 159 -19.40 -7.10 -4.81
C ARG A 159 -19.78 -8.10 -3.72
N LEU A 160 -18.92 -9.09 -3.52
CA LEU A 160 -19.10 -10.20 -2.60
C LEU A 160 -18.22 -10.00 -1.37
N ALA A 161 -18.79 -10.09 -0.18
CA ALA A 161 -18.04 -10.15 1.06
C ALA A 161 -18.06 -11.56 1.66
N THR A 162 -16.95 -11.96 2.26
CA THR A 162 -16.83 -13.11 3.15
C THR A 162 -16.58 -12.60 4.56
N ASP A 163 -17.49 -12.92 5.47
CA ASP A 163 -17.42 -12.60 6.88
C ASP A 163 -16.83 -13.80 7.63
N TYR A 164 -15.58 -13.67 8.08
CA TYR A 164 -14.88 -14.75 8.77
C TYR A 164 -15.29 -14.83 10.24
N SER A 165 -15.21 -15.99 10.86
CA SER A 165 -15.52 -16.21 12.27
C SER A 165 -14.40 -15.72 13.19
N LEU A 166 -13.18 -15.68 12.66
CA LEU A 166 -11.94 -15.28 13.32
C LEU A 166 -11.22 -14.20 12.50
N THR A 167 -10.28 -13.51 13.14
CA THR A 167 -9.34 -12.63 12.45
C THR A 167 -8.14 -13.45 12.00
N TYR A 168 -7.78 -13.42 10.73
CA TYR A 168 -6.62 -14.08 10.12
C TYR A 168 -5.54 -13.05 9.75
N LYS A 169 -4.37 -13.51 9.30
CA LYS A 169 -3.34 -12.66 8.70
C LYS A 169 -3.03 -13.09 7.28
N ASP A 170 -2.84 -12.13 6.39
CA ASP A 170 -2.40 -12.43 5.03
C ASP A 170 -0.94 -12.92 5.02
N LYS A 171 -0.58 -13.72 4.01
CA LYS A 171 0.75 -14.35 3.93
C LYS A 171 1.86 -13.37 3.55
N LYS A 172 1.56 -12.32 2.78
CA LYS A 172 2.54 -11.43 2.16
C LYS A 172 3.01 -10.35 3.13
N TYR A 173 2.07 -9.75 3.87
CA TYR A 173 2.35 -8.60 4.74
C TYR A 173 2.08 -8.86 6.23
N ALA A 174 1.54 -10.04 6.57
CA ALA A 174 1.03 -10.35 7.91
C ALA A 174 -0.04 -9.36 8.40
N ALA A 175 -0.77 -8.75 7.46
CA ALA A 175 -1.85 -7.81 7.69
C ALA A 175 -3.12 -8.56 8.15
N PRO A 176 -3.76 -8.11 9.25
CA PRO A 176 -4.92 -8.77 9.79
C PRO A 176 -6.14 -8.56 8.90
N TYR A 177 -7.01 -9.56 8.83
CA TYR A 177 -8.31 -9.44 8.18
C TYR A 177 -9.35 -10.31 8.88
N SER A 178 -10.57 -9.79 8.99
CA SER A 178 -11.74 -10.52 9.46
C SER A 178 -12.90 -10.48 8.46
N ILE A 179 -12.79 -9.63 7.45
CA ILE A 179 -13.68 -9.58 6.29
C ILE A 179 -12.81 -9.51 5.04
N LYS A 180 -13.22 -10.20 3.97
CA LYS A 180 -12.71 -9.95 2.63
C LYS A 180 -13.84 -9.50 1.73
N ILE A 181 -13.61 -8.45 0.94
CA ILE A 181 -14.52 -8.01 -0.13
C ILE A 181 -13.84 -8.29 -1.47
N GLN A 182 -14.60 -8.81 -2.43
CA GLN A 182 -14.16 -9.09 -3.78
C GLN A 182 -15.14 -8.48 -4.77
N ASP A 183 -14.60 -7.72 -5.72
CA ASP A 183 -15.34 -7.28 -6.90
C ASP A 183 -15.11 -8.32 -8.01
N LEU A 184 -16.18 -8.99 -8.42
CA LEU A 184 -16.14 -10.06 -9.41
C LEU A 184 -16.98 -9.69 -10.64
N ILE A 185 -16.54 -10.17 -11.80
CA ILE A 185 -17.34 -10.19 -13.03
C ILE A 185 -17.50 -11.65 -13.42
N LEU A 186 -18.74 -12.12 -13.49
CA LEU A 186 -19.12 -13.48 -13.83
C LEU A 186 -19.75 -13.52 -15.21
N ASP A 187 -19.34 -14.47 -16.02
CA ASP A 187 -20.03 -14.91 -17.23
C ASP A 187 -20.90 -16.11 -16.85
N CYS A 188 -22.20 -15.87 -16.70
CA CYS A 188 -23.15 -16.87 -16.26
C CYS A 188 -23.50 -17.90 -17.32
N LYS A 189 -23.24 -17.60 -18.60
CA LYS A 189 -23.44 -18.53 -19.71
C LYS A 189 -22.33 -19.57 -19.75
N ASN A 190 -21.09 -19.13 -19.58
CA ASN A 190 -19.92 -20.00 -19.67
C ASN A 190 -19.43 -20.50 -18.32
N HIS A 191 -20.06 -20.07 -17.21
CA HIS A 191 -19.65 -20.36 -15.83
C HIS A 191 -18.19 -20.01 -15.54
N GLN A 192 -17.74 -18.88 -16.07
CA GLN A 192 -16.40 -18.35 -15.86
C GLN A 192 -16.48 -17.03 -15.13
N GLY A 193 -15.37 -16.57 -14.59
CA GLY A 193 -15.32 -15.26 -13.96
C GLY A 193 -13.92 -14.68 -13.93
N LYS A 194 -13.87 -13.45 -13.43
CA LYS A 194 -12.63 -12.79 -13.05
C LYS A 194 -12.85 -11.94 -11.82
N GLU A 195 -11.81 -11.86 -11.00
CA GLU A 195 -11.75 -10.94 -9.88
C GLU A 195 -11.11 -9.64 -10.38
N VAL A 196 -11.77 -8.52 -10.13
CA VAL A 196 -11.30 -7.18 -10.49
C VAL A 196 -10.46 -6.61 -9.35
N SER A 197 -11.00 -6.69 -8.14
CA SER A 197 -10.37 -6.17 -6.93
C SER A 197 -10.67 -7.06 -5.74
N ARG A 198 -9.76 -7.05 -4.78
CA ARG A 198 -9.92 -7.68 -3.47
C ARG A 198 -9.44 -6.73 -2.39
N TYR A 199 -10.21 -6.66 -1.32
CA TYR A 199 -9.96 -5.84 -0.14
C TYR A 199 -9.96 -6.75 1.08
N SER A 200 -8.92 -6.66 1.90
CA SER A 200 -8.84 -7.27 3.22
C SER A 200 -9.14 -6.19 4.26
N ILE A 201 -10.03 -6.51 5.21
CA ILE A 201 -10.53 -5.54 6.20
C ILE A 201 -10.36 -6.12 7.60
N ASP A 202 -9.80 -5.34 8.52
CA ASP A 202 -9.62 -5.71 9.93
C ASP A 202 -10.90 -5.54 10.78
N ASN A 203 -10.80 -5.86 12.08
CA ASN A 203 -11.92 -5.73 13.03
C ASN A 203 -12.33 -4.28 13.26
N GLN A 204 -11.46 -3.31 12.96
CA GLN A 204 -11.72 -1.89 13.07
C GLN A 204 -12.36 -1.31 11.80
N GLY A 205 -12.51 -2.13 10.75
CA GLY A 205 -13.10 -1.72 9.49
C GLY A 205 -12.13 -0.99 8.56
N ASN A 206 -10.82 -1.05 8.86
CA ASN A 206 -9.78 -0.49 7.99
C ASN A 206 -9.38 -1.49 6.92
N ILE A 207 -9.12 -0.99 5.71
CA ILE A 207 -8.46 -1.80 4.69
C ILE A 207 -7.00 -2.03 5.09
N THR A 208 -6.62 -3.29 5.16
CA THR A 208 -5.26 -3.74 5.52
C THR A 208 -4.50 -4.31 4.34
N ASP A 209 -5.19 -4.70 3.27
CA ASP A 209 -4.58 -5.09 1.99
C ASP A 209 -5.57 -4.82 0.86
N HIS A 210 -5.03 -4.44 -0.29
CA HIS A 210 -5.76 -4.27 -1.53
C HIS A 210 -4.94 -4.81 -2.70
N THR A 211 -5.60 -5.57 -3.56
CA THR A 211 -5.05 -6.04 -4.83
C THR A 211 -6.05 -5.81 -5.94
N THR A 212 -5.57 -5.25 -7.05
CA THR A 212 -6.30 -5.18 -8.32
C THR A 212 -5.68 -6.14 -9.31
N THR A 213 -6.51 -6.81 -10.09
CA THR A 213 -6.06 -7.73 -11.13
C THR A 213 -6.22 -7.06 -12.49
N ALA A 214 -5.16 -7.06 -13.30
CA ALA A 214 -5.19 -6.59 -14.69
C ALA A 214 -5.69 -7.66 -15.67
N GLU A 215 -6.00 -8.87 -15.20
CA GLU A 215 -6.53 -9.98 -16.00
C GLU A 215 -7.86 -9.56 -16.64
N ILE A 216 -7.86 -9.51 -17.97
CA ILE A 216 -9.06 -9.14 -18.73
C ILE A 216 -9.88 -10.40 -19.05
N LYS A 217 -9.24 -11.57 -19.09
CA LYS A 217 -9.83 -12.84 -19.52
C LYS A 217 -10.70 -13.45 -18.43
N PHE A 218 -11.82 -14.01 -18.87
CA PHE A 218 -12.61 -14.91 -18.04
C PHE A 218 -11.87 -16.24 -17.90
N THR A 219 -11.79 -16.73 -16.68
CA THR A 219 -11.14 -18.01 -16.37
C THR A 219 -12.11 -18.90 -15.59
N PRO A 220 -12.00 -20.22 -15.73
CA PRO A 220 -12.67 -21.14 -14.83
C PRO A 220 -12.19 -20.89 -13.40
N PHE A 221 -13.12 -20.79 -12.47
CA PHE A 221 -12.79 -20.68 -11.06
C PHE A 221 -12.39 -22.03 -10.47
N ASP A 222 -11.65 -21.98 -9.35
CA ASP A 222 -11.49 -23.13 -8.46
C ASP A 222 -12.87 -23.65 -7.99
N GLN A 223 -12.89 -24.87 -7.44
CA GLN A 223 -14.13 -25.56 -7.12
C GLN A 223 -15.04 -24.76 -6.18
N GLU A 224 -14.49 -24.13 -5.14
CA GLU A 224 -15.25 -23.34 -4.17
C GLU A 224 -15.90 -22.12 -4.85
N LYS A 225 -15.10 -21.33 -5.59
CA LYS A 225 -15.62 -20.16 -6.30
C LYS A 225 -16.57 -20.54 -7.43
N ALA A 226 -16.41 -21.70 -8.05
CA ALA A 226 -17.32 -22.19 -9.09
C ALA A 226 -18.72 -22.48 -8.51
N GLU A 227 -18.81 -23.10 -7.32
CA GLU A 227 -20.09 -23.35 -6.65
C GLU A 227 -20.80 -22.06 -6.26
N VAL A 228 -20.08 -21.12 -5.65
CA VAL A 228 -20.62 -19.80 -5.31
C VAL A 228 -21.10 -19.09 -6.58
N SER A 229 -20.28 -19.07 -7.64
CA SER A 229 -20.62 -18.41 -8.91
C SER A 229 -21.86 -19.00 -9.57
N LYS A 230 -22.03 -20.32 -9.58
CA LYS A 230 -23.25 -20.97 -10.12
C LYS A 230 -24.50 -20.48 -9.40
N LYS A 231 -24.46 -20.39 -8.08
CA LYS A 231 -25.61 -19.96 -7.27
C LYS A 231 -25.88 -18.47 -7.44
N LEU A 232 -24.84 -17.64 -7.52
CA LEU A 232 -24.97 -16.23 -7.87
C LEU A 232 -25.59 -16.05 -9.26
N CYS A 233 -25.16 -16.84 -10.24
CA CYS A 233 -25.67 -16.79 -11.60
C CYS A 233 -27.12 -17.26 -11.74
N ALA A 234 -27.65 -18.04 -10.79
CA ALA A 234 -29.07 -18.40 -10.75
C ALA A 234 -29.97 -17.23 -10.28
N ILE A 235 -29.40 -16.20 -9.66
CA ILE A 235 -30.13 -15.02 -9.21
C ILE A 235 -30.46 -14.15 -10.43
N ARG A 236 -31.74 -14.08 -10.79
CA ARG A 236 -32.24 -13.30 -11.93
C ARG A 236 -32.19 -11.80 -11.66
N ASP A 237 -32.65 -11.39 -10.48
CA ASP A 237 -32.64 -10.00 -10.04
C ASP A 237 -31.97 -9.91 -8.66
N ILE A 238 -30.78 -9.31 -8.62
CA ILE A 238 -30.00 -9.13 -7.38
C ILE A 238 -30.74 -8.22 -6.40
N HIS A 239 -31.50 -7.24 -6.88
CA HIS A 239 -32.19 -6.28 -6.01
C HIS A 239 -33.40 -6.91 -5.29
N GLN A 240 -33.84 -8.09 -5.72
CA GLN A 240 -34.88 -8.87 -5.04
C GLN A 240 -34.34 -9.79 -3.94
N LEU A 241 -33.02 -9.87 -3.77
CA LEU A 241 -32.43 -10.61 -2.66
C LEU A 241 -32.83 -9.96 -1.34
N LYS A 242 -33.50 -10.74 -0.50
CA LYS A 242 -33.90 -10.34 0.84
C LYS A 242 -33.30 -11.32 1.84
N SER A 243 -32.67 -10.77 2.87
CA SER A 243 -32.23 -11.49 4.05
C SER A 243 -32.42 -10.59 5.26
N PRO A 244 -32.86 -11.11 6.42
CA PRO A 244 -32.83 -10.35 7.66
C PRO A 244 -31.40 -10.12 8.17
N GLU A 245 -30.43 -10.92 7.69
CA GLU A 245 -29.03 -10.81 8.07
C GLU A 245 -28.28 -9.84 7.14
N THR A 246 -27.55 -8.92 7.76
CA THR A 246 -26.67 -7.96 7.09
C THR A 246 -25.24 -8.08 7.62
N LEU A 247 -24.26 -7.63 6.83
CA LEU A 247 -22.87 -7.66 7.25
C LEU A 247 -22.64 -6.61 8.33
N ILE A 248 -22.25 -7.06 9.52
CA ILE A 248 -21.96 -6.21 10.67
C ILE A 248 -20.51 -6.41 11.09
N LEU A 249 -19.78 -5.31 11.19
CA LEU A 249 -18.43 -5.30 11.76
C LEU A 249 -18.52 -5.65 13.25
N ARG A 250 -17.68 -6.60 13.68
CA ARG A 250 -17.63 -7.08 15.07
C ARG A 250 -16.20 -7.46 15.43
N ASP A 251 -15.87 -7.34 16.71
CA ASP A 251 -14.62 -7.84 17.23
C ASP A 251 -14.59 -9.36 17.19
N LYS A 252 -13.52 -9.91 16.61
CA LYS A 252 -13.31 -11.35 16.46
C LYS A 252 -11.97 -11.72 17.07
N LYS A 253 -11.91 -12.94 17.60
CA LYS A 253 -10.66 -13.48 18.13
C LYS A 253 -9.69 -13.79 16.98
N PRO A 254 -8.38 -13.64 17.19
CA PRO A 254 -7.39 -14.16 16.24
C PRO A 254 -7.59 -15.67 16.06
N ALA A 255 -7.43 -16.15 14.83
CA ALA A 255 -7.31 -17.59 14.59
C ALA A 255 -6.01 -18.14 15.17
N ASP A 256 -6.04 -19.41 15.58
CA ASP A 256 -4.88 -20.13 16.08
C ASP A 256 -3.80 -20.28 14.97
N ASP A 257 -2.55 -20.56 15.37
CA ASP A 257 -1.41 -20.86 14.47
C ASP A 257 -1.08 -19.78 13.42
N GLN A 258 -1.33 -18.51 13.73
CA GLN A 258 -0.92 -17.42 12.87
C GLN A 258 0.56 -17.13 12.95
N LEU A 259 1.10 -16.58 11.85
CA LEU A 259 2.40 -15.94 11.85
C LEU A 259 2.48 -14.93 13.01
N ILE A 260 3.23 -15.29 14.04
CA ILE A 260 3.58 -14.41 15.14
C ILE A 260 4.61 -13.45 14.58
N LEU A 261 4.24 -12.17 14.53
CA LEU A 261 5.20 -11.12 14.21
C LEU A 261 6.26 -11.15 15.31
N PRO A 262 7.56 -11.21 15.00
CA PRO A 262 8.58 -11.08 16.02
C PRO A 262 8.35 -9.75 16.76
N ASN A 263 8.28 -9.83 18.08
CA ASN A 263 8.14 -8.66 18.93
C ASN A 263 9.51 -7.98 19.03
N PHE A 264 9.73 -6.96 18.20
CA PHE A 264 10.99 -6.20 18.18
C PHE A 264 11.07 -5.16 19.30
N GLU A 265 9.97 -4.84 20.00
CA GLU A 265 10.04 -3.93 21.16
C GLU A 265 10.80 -4.56 22.32
N GLN A 266 10.73 -5.89 22.44
CA GLN A 266 11.50 -6.64 23.42
C GLN A 266 12.85 -7.11 22.89
N ASN A 267 13.09 -7.01 21.57
CA ASN A 267 14.32 -7.43 20.88
C ASN A 267 14.92 -8.72 21.47
N ASP A 268 14.07 -9.72 21.80
CA ASP A 268 14.55 -10.91 22.49
C ASP A 268 15.45 -11.71 21.53
N PRO A 269 16.78 -11.76 21.77
CA PRO A 269 17.71 -12.44 20.89
C PRO A 269 17.49 -13.95 20.86
N SER A 270 16.63 -14.50 21.73
CA SER A 270 16.23 -15.91 21.71
C SER A 270 15.59 -16.33 20.39
N TYR A 271 14.88 -15.41 19.69
CA TYR A 271 14.25 -15.70 18.39
C TYR A 271 15.28 -15.98 17.29
N LEU A 272 16.46 -15.36 17.34
CA LEU A 272 17.55 -15.61 16.39
C LEU A 272 18.20 -16.98 16.61
N LYS A 273 18.04 -17.61 17.79
CA LYS A 273 18.56 -18.96 18.04
C LYS A 273 17.89 -20.02 17.16
N SER A 274 16.64 -19.78 16.75
CA SER A 274 15.90 -20.64 15.82
C SER A 274 16.38 -20.52 14.37
N PHE A 275 17.16 -19.48 14.06
CA PHE A 275 17.74 -19.22 12.75
C PHE A 275 19.26 -19.06 12.90
N PRO A 276 19.98 -20.15 13.23
CA PRO A 276 21.42 -20.06 13.46
C PRO A 276 22.10 -19.49 12.22
N LEU A 277 22.89 -18.44 12.42
CA LEU A 277 23.76 -17.92 11.38
C LEU A 277 24.65 -19.08 10.89
N ILE A 278 24.81 -19.19 9.57
CA ILE A 278 25.78 -20.14 9.01
C ILE A 278 27.16 -19.85 9.63
N LYS A 279 27.95 -20.89 9.88
CA LYS A 279 29.20 -20.80 10.63
C LYS A 279 30.12 -19.70 10.11
N GLU A 280 30.18 -19.50 8.80
CA GLU A 280 30.98 -18.43 8.20
C GLU A 280 30.54 -17.04 8.65
N VAL A 281 29.22 -16.78 8.71
CA VAL A 281 28.67 -15.49 9.12
C VAL A 281 28.80 -15.30 10.63
N ALA A 282 28.59 -16.35 11.42
CA ALA A 282 28.79 -16.30 12.87
C ALA A 282 30.24 -15.94 13.23
N ASN A 283 31.22 -16.56 12.57
CA ASN A 283 32.64 -16.27 12.78
C ASN A 283 33.00 -14.83 12.42
N VAL A 284 32.50 -14.30 11.30
CA VAL A 284 32.75 -12.91 10.89
C VAL A 284 32.16 -11.92 11.89
N VAL A 285 30.98 -12.20 12.43
CA VAL A 285 30.33 -11.35 13.45
C VAL A 285 31.09 -11.40 14.77
N GLU A 286 31.49 -12.59 15.24
CA GLU A 286 32.29 -12.73 16.46
C GLU A 286 33.65 -12.04 16.32
N GLU A 287 34.31 -12.17 15.18
CA GLU A 287 35.60 -11.54 14.91
C GLU A 287 35.47 -10.00 14.82
N ALA A 288 34.35 -9.48 14.31
CA ALA A 288 34.06 -8.06 14.28
C ALA A 288 33.73 -7.47 15.66
N LEU A 289 33.12 -8.25 16.56
CA LEU A 289 32.71 -7.81 17.91
C LEU A 289 33.81 -8.00 18.97
N ALA A 290 34.63 -9.04 18.85
CA ALA A 290 35.68 -9.36 19.80
C ALA A 290 36.93 -8.48 19.63
N ASN A 291 37.15 -7.94 18.43
CA ASN A 291 38.27 -7.07 18.16
C ASN A 291 37.92 -5.61 18.51
N THR A 292 38.68 -5.01 19.43
CA THR A 292 38.63 -3.55 19.65
C THR A 292 38.91 -2.87 18.29
N PRO A 293 38.08 -1.93 17.81
CA PRO A 293 38.16 -1.51 16.42
C PRO A 293 39.50 -0.83 16.15
N LYS A 294 40.41 -1.52 15.45
CA LYS A 294 41.66 -0.90 14.98
C LYS A 294 41.43 0.13 13.86
N ARG A 295 40.20 0.23 13.34
CA ARG A 295 39.69 1.27 12.42
C ARG A 295 38.17 1.39 12.61
N PRO A 296 37.54 2.55 12.33
CA PRO A 296 36.11 2.71 12.53
C PRO A 296 35.33 1.64 11.76
N ALA A 297 34.57 0.82 12.50
CA ALA A 297 33.77 -0.29 11.98
C ALA A 297 32.58 0.16 11.12
N PHE A 298 32.34 1.48 11.06
CA PHE A 298 31.37 2.10 10.18
C PHE A 298 32.13 3.01 9.21
N GLN A 299 32.13 2.64 7.93
CA GLN A 299 32.40 3.62 6.88
C GLN A 299 31.14 4.46 6.73
N GLN A 300 31.23 5.73 7.11
CA GLN A 300 30.25 6.72 6.69
C GLN A 300 30.36 6.81 5.16
N LEU A 301 29.40 6.22 4.45
CA LEU A 301 29.27 6.39 3.01
C LEU A 301 28.61 7.74 2.76
N ILE A 302 29.43 8.74 2.46
CA ILE A 302 28.95 10.00 1.90
C ILE A 302 28.95 9.81 0.39
N TYR A 303 27.76 9.81 -0.21
CA TYR A 303 27.61 9.84 -1.65
C TYR A 303 27.22 11.26 -2.07
N SER A 304 27.95 11.79 -3.04
CA SER A 304 27.54 12.94 -3.84
C SER A 304 27.23 12.41 -5.24
N GLN A 305 25.98 12.57 -5.67
CA GLN A 305 25.53 12.15 -6.99
C GLN A 305 25.97 13.19 -8.02
N GLU A 306 26.84 12.80 -8.95
CA GLU A 306 27.19 13.64 -10.10
C GLU A 306 26.63 13.05 -11.40
N SER A 307 26.02 13.92 -12.20
CA SER A 307 25.38 13.56 -13.48
C SER A 307 26.41 13.51 -14.62
N PRO A 308 26.15 12.74 -15.67
CA PRO A 308 27.11 12.41 -16.71
C PRO A 308 27.29 13.60 -17.65
N ASN A 309 28.35 14.38 -17.45
CA ASN A 309 29.05 14.96 -18.59
C ASN A 309 30.55 15.03 -18.31
N GLU A 310 31.24 14.15 -19.03
CA GLU A 310 32.67 13.86 -19.01
C GLU A 310 33.48 15.09 -19.42
N LYS A 311 34.19 15.71 -18.48
CA LYS A 311 35.57 16.16 -18.74
C LYS A 311 36.43 15.88 -17.51
N GLU A 312 37.06 14.72 -17.59
CA GLU A 312 38.35 14.36 -16.99
C GLU A 312 38.61 14.90 -15.57
N MET A 313 38.26 14.11 -14.56
CA MET A 313 38.92 14.21 -13.26
C MET A 313 39.48 12.85 -12.86
N ASN A 314 40.80 12.80 -12.89
CA ASN A 314 41.64 11.71 -12.41
C ASN A 314 41.24 11.26 -11.00
N MET A 315 40.99 9.96 -10.88
CA MET A 315 40.80 9.29 -9.59
C MET A 315 42.10 9.39 -8.77
N SER A 316 42.11 10.23 -7.75
CA SER A 316 43.18 10.21 -6.74
C SER A 316 42.58 9.83 -5.39
N ARG A 317 43.08 8.72 -4.85
CA ARG A 317 42.73 8.20 -3.53
C ARG A 317 43.35 9.11 -2.47
N VAL A 318 42.58 10.04 -1.89
CA VAL A 318 43.06 10.80 -0.73
C VAL A 318 42.78 9.99 0.54
N THR A 319 43.79 9.27 1.02
CA THR A 319 43.83 8.77 2.40
C THR A 319 44.24 9.91 3.32
N ASN A 320 43.29 10.51 4.05
CA ASN A 320 43.64 11.35 5.19
C ASN A 320 43.81 10.46 6.42
N ALA A 321 45.06 10.23 6.82
CA ALA A 321 45.39 9.80 8.16
C ALA A 321 45.25 11.02 9.09
N ALA A 322 44.17 11.09 9.86
CA ALA A 322 44.08 12.03 10.96
C ALA A 322 44.96 11.50 12.12
N ASN A 323 46.18 12.04 12.23
CA ASN A 323 46.98 11.93 13.45
C ASN A 323 46.31 12.78 14.54
N ALA A 324 45.58 12.14 15.45
CA ALA A 324 45.29 12.72 16.74
C ALA A 324 46.41 12.30 17.71
N HIS A 325 47.43 13.15 17.84
CA HIS A 325 48.28 13.12 19.03
C HIS A 325 47.58 13.89 20.14
N ALA A 326 47.24 13.18 21.22
CA ALA A 326 46.97 13.75 22.53
C ALA A 326 47.73 12.90 23.55
N THR A 327 48.97 13.31 23.82
CA THR A 327 49.67 13.47 25.11
C THR A 327 51.16 13.61 24.84
#